data_AF-A0A1S9THY4-F1
#
_entry.id   AF-A0A1S9THY4-F1
#
_cell.length_a   1.000
_cell.length_b   1.000
_cell.length_c   1.000
_cell.angle_alpha   90.00
_cell.angle_beta   90.00
_cell.angle_gamma   90.00
#
_symmetry.space_group_name_H-M   'P 1'
#
loop_
_entity.id
_entity.type
_entity.pdbx_description
1 polymer ?
#
loop_
_entity_poly.entity_id
_entity_poly.type
_entity_poly.pdbx_seq_one_letter_code
_entity_poly.pdbx_strand_id
1 'polypeptide(L)'
;MKTITARQSNIQIVKDAANIEEISKGFSPDKKYIITTIEDEKYLLRTGDIKEYERKKIEFQILNEMQNRSVRAQKPIEMGLLAEEGLCYGIFSYVEGEDAKKLLPTYSPKEQYNIGIEAGKDLAKIHTYEAPKDILPWYERAMKKHRKYLEAYKTCGIKIKNDDKIIKFIDDNEMYLQNRPNRFQHDDFHLENIIVRDGKYVGVVDFNGYDWGDPLHDFVKIALFARDISIPYSIGQIEGYFNGRIPEEFWKLYAVYVGMTVFSSVVWSLRAAPHMLDDTLERLTIVLADHKNFELLKPIWFQPEKIDMK
;
A
#
# COMPACT_ATOMS: atom_id res chain seq x y z
N MET A 1 13.32 -4.28 28.93
CA MET A 1 12.35 -4.28 30.05
C MET A 1 12.19 -2.95 30.80
N LYS A 2 13.09 -1.95 30.73
CA LYS A 2 12.97 -0.69 31.51
C LYS A 2 12.16 0.46 30.89
N THR A 3 11.55 0.30 29.70
CA THR A 3 10.89 1.42 28.99
C THR A 3 9.35 1.35 28.99
N ILE A 4 8.76 0.25 29.47
CA ILE A 4 7.30 0.06 29.49
C ILE A 4 6.68 0.51 30.81
N THR A 5 7.45 0.52 31.90
CA THR A 5 6.93 0.74 33.26
C THR A 5 6.38 2.16 33.49
N ALA A 6 6.90 3.17 32.80
CA ALA A 6 6.38 4.54 32.87
C ALA A 6 5.09 4.71 32.04
N ARG A 7 4.97 4.02 30.90
CA ARG A 7 3.79 4.10 30.01
C ARG A 7 2.51 3.55 30.67
N GLN A 8 2.69 2.64 31.61
CA GLN A 8 1.59 2.03 32.37
C GLN A 8 0.84 3.02 33.26
N SER A 9 1.35 4.21 33.59
CA SER A 9 0.62 5.11 34.51
C SER A 9 -0.42 6.02 33.83
N ASN A 10 -0.33 6.25 32.51
CA ASN A 10 -1.11 7.30 31.84
C ASN A 10 -2.11 6.82 30.77
N ILE A 11 -2.04 5.54 30.35
CA ILE A 11 -2.91 4.98 29.31
C ILE A 11 -3.72 3.83 29.89
N GLN A 12 -5.05 3.93 29.93
CA GLN A 12 -5.90 2.96 30.64
C GLN A 12 -5.81 1.55 30.05
N ILE A 13 -5.89 1.41 28.72
CA ILE A 13 -5.76 0.10 28.04
C ILE A 13 -4.41 -0.58 28.33
N VAL A 14 -3.35 0.20 28.57
CA VAL A 14 -2.02 -0.33 28.93
C VAL A 14 -1.97 -0.77 30.39
N LYS A 15 -2.74 -0.13 31.29
CA LYS A 15 -2.87 -0.53 32.71
C LYS A 15 -3.56 -1.86 32.85
N ASP A 16 -4.60 -2.07 32.05
CA ASP A 16 -5.47 -3.24 32.13
C ASP A 16 -4.92 -4.42 31.30
N ALA A 17 -3.70 -4.29 30.77
CA ALA A 17 -3.05 -5.30 29.96
C ALA A 17 -2.66 -6.53 30.78
N ALA A 18 -3.12 -7.71 30.36
CA ALA A 18 -2.61 -8.99 30.83
C ALA A 18 -1.23 -9.31 30.22
N ASN A 19 -0.99 -8.88 28.98
CA ASN A 19 0.27 -9.07 28.27
C ASN A 19 0.58 -7.92 27.31
N ILE A 20 1.87 -7.64 27.10
CA ILE A 20 2.35 -6.63 26.15
C ILE A 20 3.55 -7.19 25.38
N GLU A 21 3.41 -7.33 24.07
CA GLU A 21 4.42 -7.90 23.18
C GLU A 21 4.91 -6.86 22.17
N GLU A 22 6.22 -6.70 22.03
CA GLU A 22 6.81 -5.77 21.06
C GLU A 22 6.87 -6.41 19.66
N ILE A 23 6.45 -5.66 18.64
CA ILE A 23 6.57 -6.04 17.22
C ILE A 23 7.81 -5.36 16.64
N SER A 24 8.79 -6.13 16.19
CA SER A 24 10.06 -5.64 15.63
C SER A 24 10.12 -5.65 14.09
N LYS A 25 9.00 -5.43 13.41
CA LYS A 25 8.88 -5.47 11.93
C LYS A 25 8.64 -4.07 11.32
N GLY A 26 9.33 -3.79 10.20
CA GLY A 26 9.13 -2.60 9.36
C GLY A 26 10.27 -1.57 9.43
N PHE A 27 10.16 -0.52 8.61
CA PHE A 27 11.17 0.55 8.50
C PHE A 27 10.86 1.80 9.32
N SER A 28 9.70 1.84 10.00
CA SER A 28 9.33 2.98 10.84
C SER A 28 10.17 2.99 12.12
N PRO A 29 10.65 4.18 12.58
CA PRO A 29 11.26 4.32 13.90
C PRO A 29 10.23 4.16 15.05
N ASP A 30 8.93 4.11 14.73
CA ASP A 30 7.88 3.90 15.72
C ASP A 30 8.03 2.53 16.39
N LYS A 31 7.86 2.52 17.71
CA LYS A 31 7.72 1.25 18.45
C LYS A 31 6.27 0.79 18.42
N LYS A 32 6.07 -0.50 18.15
CA LYS A 32 4.76 -1.13 18.00
C LYS A 32 4.62 -2.22 19.05
N TYR A 33 3.46 -2.30 19.70
CA TYR A 33 3.17 -3.30 20.71
C TYR A 33 1.76 -3.88 20.51
N ILE A 34 1.63 -5.20 20.66
CA ILE A 34 0.34 -5.85 20.86
C ILE A 34 0.05 -5.83 22.34
N ILE A 35 -1.10 -5.28 22.71
CA ILE A 35 -1.62 -5.30 24.07
C ILE A 35 -2.76 -6.32 24.09
N THR A 36 -2.69 -7.29 25.00
CA THR A 36 -3.78 -8.23 25.26
C THR A 36 -4.38 -7.91 26.63
N THR A 37 -5.68 -7.67 26.70
CA THR A 37 -6.39 -7.42 27.98
C THR A 37 -6.66 -8.73 28.72
N ILE A 38 -7.18 -8.63 29.95
CA ILE A 38 -7.57 -9.79 30.76
C ILE A 38 -8.72 -10.57 30.10
N GLU A 39 -9.56 -9.89 29.31
CA GLU A 39 -10.64 -10.47 28.52
C GLU A 39 -10.19 -11.05 27.17
N ASP A 40 -8.89 -11.16 26.92
CA ASP A 40 -8.28 -11.64 25.66
C ASP A 40 -8.59 -10.76 24.43
N GLU A 41 -8.93 -9.49 24.64
CA GLU A 41 -9.05 -8.51 23.56
C GLU A 41 -7.66 -7.97 23.19
N LYS A 42 -7.41 -7.82 21.87
CA LYS A 42 -6.12 -7.32 21.37
C LYS A 42 -6.20 -5.93 20.77
N TYR A 43 -5.19 -5.13 21.11
CA TYR A 43 -5.00 -3.76 20.65
C TYR A 43 -3.58 -3.57 20.11
N LEU A 44 -3.43 -2.68 19.13
CA LEU A 44 -2.13 -2.24 18.63
C LEU A 44 -1.81 -0.86 19.22
N LEU A 45 -0.75 -0.79 20.02
CA LEU A 45 -0.16 0.46 20.48
C LEU A 45 1.01 0.84 19.56
N ARG A 46 0.96 2.05 19.01
CA ARG A 46 2.07 2.67 18.29
C ARG A 46 2.56 3.87 19.09
N THR A 47 3.87 3.98 19.30
CA THR A 47 4.49 5.16 19.93
C THR A 47 5.54 5.76 19.02
N GLY A 48 5.59 7.09 18.95
CA GLY A 48 6.58 7.83 18.17
C GLY A 48 7.00 9.12 18.86
N ASP A 49 7.95 9.84 18.26
CA ASP A 49 8.42 11.14 18.76
C ASP A 49 7.26 12.15 18.83
N ILE A 50 7.22 12.99 19.86
CA ILE A 50 6.17 13.99 20.04
C ILE A 50 6.03 14.95 18.84
N LYS A 51 7.11 15.20 18.09
CA LYS A 51 7.10 16.04 16.88
C LYS A 51 6.25 15.46 15.76
N GLU A 52 5.99 14.16 15.80
CA GLU A 52 5.19 13.45 14.79
C GLU A 52 3.68 13.48 15.10
N TYR A 53 3.26 14.10 16.21
CA TYR A 53 1.88 14.06 16.68
C TYR A 53 0.87 14.55 15.64
N GLU A 54 1.12 15.70 15.00
CA GLU A 54 0.19 16.24 13.99
C GLU A 54 0.08 15.33 12.77
N ARG A 55 1.19 14.71 12.33
CA ARG A 55 1.16 13.72 11.24
C ARG A 55 0.33 12.49 11.62
N LYS A 56 0.52 11.97 12.83
CA LYS A 56 -0.24 10.81 13.33
C LYS A 56 -1.72 11.13 13.56
N LYS A 57 -2.05 12.36 13.94
CA LYS A 57 -3.42 12.83 14.05
C LYS A 57 -4.16 12.78 12.73
N ILE A 58 -3.47 13.10 11.62
CA ILE A 58 -4.03 12.95 10.27
C ILE A 58 -4.28 11.48 9.94
N GLU A 59 -3.32 10.57 10.23
CA GLU A 59 -3.53 9.12 10.06
C GLU A 59 -4.75 8.62 10.87
N PHE A 60 -4.90 9.08 12.11
CA PHE A 60 -6.04 8.76 12.96
C PHE A 60 -7.37 9.24 12.36
N GLN A 61 -7.40 10.45 11.78
CA GLN A 61 -8.58 10.97 11.07
C GLN A 61 -8.88 10.16 9.80
N ILE A 62 -7.86 9.80 9.02
CA ILE A 62 -8.02 8.93 7.84
C ILE A 62 -8.67 7.61 8.21
N LEU A 63 -8.20 6.96 9.28
CA LEU A 63 -8.79 5.68 9.67
C LEU A 63 -10.23 5.83 10.18
N ASN A 64 -10.61 6.98 10.77
CA ASN A 64 -12.02 7.27 11.07
C ASN A 64 -12.85 7.38 9.78
N GLU A 65 -12.32 8.05 8.76
CA GLU A 65 -12.96 8.12 7.44
C GLU A 65 -13.07 6.74 6.76
N MET A 66 -12.12 5.84 6.99
CA MET A 66 -12.19 4.45 6.52
C MET A 66 -13.29 3.65 7.23
N GLN A 67 -13.47 3.87 8.54
CA GLN A 67 -14.59 3.27 9.29
C GLN A 67 -15.94 3.73 8.74
N ASN A 68 -16.11 5.03 8.49
CA ASN A 68 -17.34 5.59 7.91
C ASN A 68 -17.69 4.98 6.54
N ARG A 69 -16.67 4.50 5.81
CA ARG A 69 -16.80 3.83 4.51
C ARG A 69 -16.91 2.32 4.59
N SER A 70 -16.98 1.74 5.81
CA SER A 70 -17.01 0.29 6.02
C SER A 70 -15.85 -0.44 5.35
N VAL A 71 -14.67 0.18 5.36
CA VAL A 71 -13.41 -0.47 4.98
C VAL A 71 -12.97 -1.37 6.13
N ARG A 72 -12.56 -2.61 5.83
CA ARG A 72 -11.96 -3.49 6.84
C ARG A 72 -10.52 -3.04 7.06
N ALA A 73 -10.34 -2.24 8.11
CA ALA A 73 -9.04 -1.74 8.55
C ALA A 73 -8.99 -1.69 10.09
N GLN A 74 -7.81 -1.41 10.64
CA GLN A 74 -7.65 -1.11 12.06
C GLN A 74 -8.50 0.11 12.45
N LYS A 75 -9.20 0.03 13.58
CA LYS A 75 -10.02 1.13 14.09
C LYS A 75 -9.18 2.02 15.01
N PRO A 76 -9.13 3.35 14.80
CA PRO A 76 -8.60 4.29 15.77
C PRO A 76 -9.46 4.29 17.03
N ILE A 77 -8.82 4.11 18.20
CA ILE A 77 -9.50 4.05 19.50
C ILE A 77 -9.14 5.27 20.33
N GLU A 78 -7.85 5.49 20.54
CA GLU A 78 -7.34 6.54 21.41
C GLU A 78 -6.03 7.07 20.84
N MET A 79 -5.76 8.36 21.01
CA MET A 79 -4.44 8.93 20.76
C MET A 79 -4.15 10.04 21.75
N GLY A 80 -2.87 10.25 22.05
CA GLY A 80 -2.49 11.24 23.04
C GLY A 80 -0.99 11.55 23.07
N LEU A 81 -0.63 12.39 24.04
CA LEU A 81 0.73 12.83 24.29
C LEU A 81 1.23 12.25 25.61
N LEU A 82 2.48 11.83 25.59
CA LEU A 82 3.27 11.43 26.74
C LEU A 82 4.39 12.46 26.88
N ALA A 83 4.01 13.65 27.37
CA ALA A 83 4.82 14.86 27.29
C ALA A 83 6.13 14.76 28.09
N GLU A 84 6.09 14.11 29.26
CA GLU A 84 7.27 13.90 30.10
C GLU A 84 8.29 12.96 29.42
N GLU A 85 7.82 12.02 28.61
CA GLU A 85 8.66 11.10 27.84
C GLU A 85 9.04 11.64 26.46
N GLY A 86 8.52 12.80 26.05
CA GLY A 86 8.73 13.36 24.71
C GLY A 86 8.14 12.50 23.59
N LEU A 87 7.05 11.77 23.87
CA LEU A 87 6.41 10.84 22.95
C LEU A 87 4.96 11.23 22.64
N CYS A 88 4.46 10.70 21.53
CA CYS A 88 3.03 10.57 21.28
C CYS A 88 2.66 9.09 21.10
N TYR A 89 1.38 8.78 21.26
CA TYR A 89 0.86 7.43 21.07
C TYR A 89 -0.46 7.40 20.32
N GLY A 90 -0.74 6.25 19.71
CA GLY A 90 -2.04 5.88 19.18
C GLY A 90 -2.35 4.42 19.50
N ILE A 91 -3.60 4.16 19.87
CA ILE A 91 -4.17 2.84 20.14
C ILE A 91 -5.18 2.54 19.04
N PHE A 92 -5.05 1.35 18.47
CA PHE A 92 -5.90 0.87 17.40
C PHE A 92 -6.43 -0.53 17.72
N SER A 93 -7.59 -0.90 17.16
CA SER A 93 -8.03 -2.30 17.22
C SER A 93 -7.00 -3.18 16.50
N TYR A 94 -6.73 -4.37 17.02
CA TYR A 94 -5.85 -5.31 16.36
C TYR A 94 -6.57 -6.05 15.22
N VAL A 95 -5.92 -6.15 14.05
CA VAL A 95 -6.44 -6.91 12.90
C VAL A 95 -5.83 -8.30 12.95
N GLU A 96 -6.59 -9.27 13.45
CA GLU A 96 -6.13 -10.64 13.65
C GLU A 96 -5.90 -11.38 12.33
N GLY A 97 -4.65 -11.75 12.08
CA GLY A 97 -4.23 -12.53 10.92
C GLY A 97 -2.73 -12.41 10.67
N GLU A 98 -2.30 -12.80 9.48
CA GLU A 98 -0.91 -12.68 9.02
C GLU A 98 -0.88 -11.97 7.67
N ASP A 99 0.29 -11.43 7.31
CA ASP A 99 0.51 -10.80 6.02
C ASP A 99 0.21 -11.78 4.85
N ALA A 100 -0.49 -11.26 3.83
CA ALA A 100 -0.88 -12.05 2.67
C ALA A 100 0.33 -12.54 1.88
N LYS A 101 1.45 -11.80 1.90
CA LYS A 101 2.71 -12.19 1.25
C LYS A 101 3.19 -13.56 1.73
N LYS A 102 3.10 -13.86 3.03
CA LYS A 102 3.48 -15.17 3.59
C LYS A 102 2.45 -16.26 3.32
N LEU A 103 1.15 -15.96 3.48
CA LEU A 103 0.13 -17.01 3.47
C LEU A 103 -0.45 -17.33 2.09
N LEU A 104 -0.47 -16.39 1.14
CA LEU A 104 -1.00 -16.65 -0.21
C LEU A 104 -0.37 -17.87 -0.90
N PRO A 105 0.96 -18.11 -0.86
CA PRO A 105 1.56 -19.32 -1.43
C PRO A 105 1.05 -20.64 -0.86
N THR A 106 0.44 -20.62 0.34
CA THR A 106 -0.11 -21.81 1.00
C THR A 106 -1.59 -22.07 0.68
N TYR A 107 -2.27 -21.09 0.08
CA TYR A 107 -3.68 -21.17 -0.27
C TYR A 107 -3.89 -21.63 -1.71
N SER A 108 -5.06 -22.22 -1.97
CA SER A 108 -5.48 -22.59 -3.32
C SER A 108 -5.62 -21.37 -4.23
N PRO A 109 -5.49 -21.52 -5.57
CA PRO A 109 -5.71 -20.42 -6.51
C PRO A 109 -7.07 -19.72 -6.33
N LYS A 110 -8.12 -20.49 -6.03
CA LYS A 110 -9.46 -19.98 -5.72
C LYS A 110 -9.50 -19.11 -4.47
N GLU A 111 -8.85 -19.53 -3.39
CA GLU A 111 -8.76 -18.72 -2.16
C GLU A 111 -7.97 -17.44 -2.42
N GLN A 112 -6.82 -17.53 -3.08
CA GLN A 112 -6.02 -16.36 -3.46
C GLN A 112 -6.84 -15.35 -4.28
N TYR A 113 -7.58 -15.85 -5.28
CA TYR A 113 -8.48 -15.03 -6.09
C TYR A 113 -9.59 -14.38 -5.25
N ASN A 114 -10.26 -15.13 -4.37
CA ASN A 114 -11.32 -14.59 -3.51
C ASN A 114 -10.80 -13.55 -2.51
N ILE A 115 -9.59 -13.75 -1.96
CA ILE A 115 -8.90 -12.73 -1.15
C ILE A 115 -8.68 -11.47 -1.97
N GLY A 116 -8.21 -11.61 -3.21
CA GLY A 116 -8.09 -10.52 -4.17
C GLY A 116 -9.40 -9.77 -4.37
N ILE A 117 -10.49 -10.48 -4.66
CA ILE A 117 -11.83 -9.89 -4.87
C ILE A 117 -12.23 -9.01 -3.67
N GLU A 118 -12.07 -9.52 -2.46
CA GLU A 118 -12.45 -8.81 -1.25
C GLU A 118 -11.54 -7.60 -0.96
N ALA A 119 -10.23 -7.74 -1.16
CA ALA A 119 -9.29 -6.64 -1.06
C ALA A 119 -9.59 -5.53 -2.10
N GLY A 120 -9.90 -5.92 -3.34
CA GLY A 120 -10.29 -5.00 -4.41
C GLY A 120 -11.55 -4.20 -4.09
N LYS A 121 -12.58 -4.87 -3.52
CA LYS A 121 -13.80 -4.20 -3.06
C LYS A 121 -13.52 -3.18 -1.96
N ASP A 122 -12.64 -3.50 -1.02
CA ASP A 122 -12.28 -2.55 0.04
C ASP A 122 -11.44 -1.39 -0.51
N LEU A 123 -10.53 -1.64 -1.45
CA LEU A 123 -9.82 -0.58 -2.16
C LEU A 123 -10.78 0.37 -2.91
N ALA A 124 -11.84 -0.17 -3.52
CA ALA A 124 -12.88 0.65 -4.16
C ALA A 124 -13.59 1.58 -3.15
N LYS A 125 -13.84 1.10 -1.92
CA LYS A 125 -14.40 1.95 -0.85
C LYS A 125 -13.40 3.02 -0.40
N ILE A 126 -12.12 2.67 -0.23
CA ILE A 126 -11.04 3.60 0.15
C ILE A 126 -11.00 4.77 -0.84
N HIS A 127 -11.03 4.47 -2.14
CA HIS A 127 -10.96 5.44 -3.23
C HIS A 127 -12.19 6.35 -3.37
N THR A 128 -13.23 6.16 -2.55
CA THR A 128 -14.37 7.11 -2.48
C THR A 128 -14.07 8.34 -1.64
N TYR A 129 -12.98 8.35 -0.85
CA TYR A 129 -12.63 9.52 -0.05
C TYR A 129 -12.02 10.61 -0.95
N GLU A 130 -12.70 11.75 -1.03
CA GLU A 130 -12.28 12.87 -1.86
C GLU A 130 -11.12 13.63 -1.23
N ALA A 131 -10.18 14.09 -2.06
CA ALA A 131 -9.11 14.96 -1.59
C ALA A 131 -9.64 16.32 -1.10
N PRO A 132 -8.98 16.95 -0.11
CA PRO A 132 -9.20 18.35 0.23
C PRO A 132 -9.12 19.27 -1.00
N LYS A 133 -9.92 20.35 -1.00
CA LYS A 133 -10.09 21.23 -2.17
C LYS A 133 -8.81 22.00 -2.56
N ASP A 134 -7.87 22.14 -1.63
CA ASP A 134 -6.58 22.80 -1.80
C ASP A 134 -5.53 21.90 -2.43
N ILE A 135 -5.81 20.60 -2.61
CA ILE A 135 -4.91 19.68 -3.30
C ILE A 135 -4.90 19.98 -4.81
N LEU A 136 -3.72 20.28 -5.33
CA LEU A 136 -3.49 20.53 -6.76
C LEU A 136 -3.90 19.33 -7.63
N PRO A 137 -4.32 19.57 -8.88
CA PRO A 137 -4.69 18.52 -9.83
C PRO A 137 -3.62 17.41 -9.92
N TRP A 138 -4.08 16.15 -9.99
CA TRP A 138 -3.19 14.99 -10.03
C TRP A 138 -2.13 15.07 -11.13
N TYR A 139 -2.53 15.43 -12.36
CA TYR A 139 -1.63 15.53 -13.52
C TYR A 139 -0.36 16.33 -13.21
N GLU A 140 -0.51 17.53 -12.65
CA GLU A 140 0.62 18.42 -12.37
C GLU A 140 1.58 17.80 -11.35
N ARG A 141 1.03 17.22 -10.28
CA ARG A 141 1.82 16.59 -9.21
C ARG A 141 2.51 15.33 -9.69
N ALA A 142 1.78 14.43 -10.35
CA ALA A 142 2.27 13.17 -10.87
C ALA A 142 3.38 13.39 -11.91
N MET A 143 3.17 14.28 -12.89
CA MET A 143 4.15 14.55 -13.93
C MET A 143 5.39 15.27 -13.38
N LYS A 144 5.22 16.19 -12.43
CA LYS A 144 6.37 16.81 -11.74
C LYS A 144 7.21 15.77 -10.99
N LYS A 145 6.55 14.84 -10.26
CA LYS A 145 7.21 13.72 -9.57
C LYS A 145 7.93 12.83 -10.58
N HIS A 146 7.25 12.41 -11.65
CA HIS A 146 7.81 11.57 -12.70
C HIS A 146 9.05 12.21 -13.35
N ARG A 147 8.96 13.46 -13.81
CA ARG A 147 10.09 14.17 -14.45
C ARG A 147 11.30 14.27 -13.51
N LYS A 148 11.09 14.56 -12.23
CA LYS A 148 12.17 14.57 -11.22
C LYS A 148 12.85 13.21 -11.09
N TYR A 149 12.09 12.12 -11.07
CA TYR A 149 12.65 10.76 -11.02
C TYR A 149 13.35 10.38 -12.32
N LEU A 150 12.80 10.75 -13.47
CA LEU A 150 13.39 10.47 -14.77
C LEU A 150 14.74 11.18 -14.95
N GLU A 151 14.85 12.45 -14.57
CA GLU A 151 16.13 13.18 -14.60
C GLU A 151 17.16 12.57 -13.66
N ALA A 152 16.75 12.18 -12.44
CA ALA A 152 17.63 11.48 -11.52
C ALA A 152 18.10 10.12 -12.07
N TYR A 153 17.19 9.38 -12.73
CA TYR A 153 17.49 8.10 -13.36
C TYR A 153 18.53 8.26 -14.48
N LYS A 154 18.38 9.26 -15.36
CA LYS A 154 19.32 9.53 -16.47
C LYS A 154 20.77 9.69 -15.99
N THR A 155 20.99 10.13 -14.76
CA THR A 155 22.32 10.35 -14.18
C THR A 155 22.74 9.33 -13.12
N CYS A 156 21.93 8.29 -12.86
CA CYS A 156 22.16 7.40 -11.70
C CYS A 156 23.14 6.25 -11.96
N GLY A 157 23.62 6.07 -13.20
CA GLY A 157 24.57 5.02 -13.57
C GLY A 157 23.94 3.63 -13.81
N ILE A 158 22.64 3.47 -13.56
CA ILE A 158 21.88 2.25 -13.87
C ILE A 158 21.12 2.45 -15.18
N LYS A 159 21.13 1.43 -16.04
CA LYS A 159 20.45 1.44 -17.34
C LYS A 159 19.44 0.30 -17.44
N ILE A 160 18.17 0.64 -17.49
CA ILE A 160 17.09 -0.29 -17.83
C ILE A 160 17.11 -0.55 -19.34
N LYS A 161 16.94 -1.81 -19.73
CA LYS A 161 16.89 -2.22 -21.14
C LYS A 161 15.67 -1.58 -21.82
N ASN A 162 15.88 -1.00 -23.01
CA ASN A 162 14.86 -0.31 -23.81
C ASN A 162 14.16 0.86 -23.08
N ASP A 163 14.85 1.53 -22.16
CA ASP A 163 14.27 2.64 -21.39
C ASP A 163 13.77 3.80 -22.27
N ASP A 164 14.40 4.03 -23.42
CA ASP A 164 13.97 4.96 -24.46
C ASP A 164 12.55 4.68 -24.96
N LYS A 165 12.20 3.40 -25.15
CA LYS A 165 10.83 3.00 -25.53
C LYS A 165 9.83 3.28 -24.43
N ILE A 166 10.21 3.07 -23.17
CA ILE A 166 9.35 3.32 -22.01
C ILE A 166 9.11 4.82 -21.85
N ILE A 167 10.17 5.64 -21.97
CA ILE A 167 10.07 7.10 -21.93
C ILE A 167 9.14 7.57 -23.04
N LYS A 168 9.36 7.13 -24.28
CA LYS A 168 8.49 7.48 -25.41
C LYS A 168 7.03 7.07 -25.17
N PHE A 169 6.80 5.87 -24.65
CA PHE A 169 5.45 5.41 -24.32
C PHE A 169 4.76 6.32 -23.31
N ILE A 170 5.48 6.76 -22.26
CA ILE A 170 4.94 7.69 -21.26
C ILE A 170 4.66 9.05 -21.90
N ASP A 171 5.59 9.60 -22.65
CA ASP A 171 5.43 10.91 -23.31
C ASP A 171 4.24 10.92 -24.29
N ASP A 172 4.05 9.83 -25.05
CA ASP A 172 2.94 9.69 -26.01
C ASP A 172 1.57 9.53 -25.29
N ASN A 173 1.56 9.20 -23.99
CA ASN A 173 0.34 8.86 -23.25
C ASN A 173 0.12 9.70 -21.97
N GLU A 174 1.00 10.64 -21.61
CA GLU A 174 0.85 11.43 -20.38
C GLU A 174 -0.43 12.28 -20.38
N MET A 175 -0.96 12.61 -21.55
CA MET A 175 -2.21 13.37 -21.69
C MET A 175 -3.43 12.68 -21.06
N TYR A 176 -3.43 11.34 -20.94
CA TYR A 176 -4.53 10.61 -20.31
C TYR A 176 -4.62 10.85 -18.80
N LEU A 177 -3.56 11.37 -18.17
CA LEU A 177 -3.56 11.74 -16.77
C LEU A 177 -4.27 13.09 -16.51
N GLN A 178 -4.61 13.83 -17.57
CA GLN A 178 -5.36 15.07 -17.44
C GLN A 178 -6.79 14.80 -16.95
N ASN A 179 -7.31 15.70 -16.11
CA ASN A 179 -8.68 15.64 -15.57
C ASN A 179 -9.00 14.35 -14.80
N ARG A 180 -7.99 13.57 -14.39
CA ARG A 180 -8.18 12.45 -13.47
C ARG A 180 -8.60 12.95 -12.09
N PRO A 181 -9.44 12.19 -11.35
CA PRO A 181 -9.94 12.64 -10.06
C PRO A 181 -8.81 12.65 -9.02
N ASN A 182 -8.94 13.51 -8.01
CA ASN A 182 -8.13 13.46 -6.80
C ASN A 182 -8.93 12.72 -5.70
N ARG A 183 -8.52 11.49 -5.42
CA ARG A 183 -9.06 10.62 -4.37
C ARG A 183 -7.95 10.20 -3.42
N PHE A 184 -8.33 9.72 -2.24
CA PHE A 184 -7.40 9.09 -1.32
C PHE A 184 -6.76 7.87 -1.99
N GLN A 185 -5.44 7.84 -2.02
CA GLN A 185 -4.63 6.70 -2.43
C GLN A 185 -4.02 6.10 -1.18
N HIS A 186 -4.15 4.79 -0.97
CA HIS A 186 -3.40 4.16 0.11
C HIS A 186 -1.89 4.26 -0.17
N ASP A 187 -1.49 4.27 -1.44
CA ASP A 187 -0.11 4.34 -1.96
C ASP A 187 0.84 3.26 -1.44
N ASP A 188 0.30 2.29 -0.69
CA ASP A 188 1.00 1.14 -0.13
C ASP A 188 0.11 -0.10 0.01
N PHE A 189 -0.87 -0.22 -0.90
CA PHE A 189 -1.79 -1.35 -0.96
C PHE A 189 -1.12 -2.58 -1.59
N HIS A 190 -0.19 -3.20 -0.86
CA HIS A 190 0.52 -4.41 -1.27
C HIS A 190 0.41 -5.54 -0.23
N LEU A 191 0.81 -6.76 -0.61
CA LEU A 191 0.58 -7.99 0.14
C LEU A 191 1.15 -8.03 1.57
N GLU A 192 2.06 -7.13 1.95
CA GLU A 192 2.56 -7.08 3.34
C GLU A 192 1.63 -6.28 4.26
N ASN A 193 0.79 -5.41 3.68
CA ASN A 193 -0.21 -4.60 4.37
C ASN A 193 -1.62 -5.20 4.25
N ILE A 194 -1.79 -6.28 3.49
CA ILE A 194 -3.03 -7.05 3.41
C ILE A 194 -2.98 -8.17 4.45
N ILE A 195 -3.98 -8.23 5.32
CA ILE A 195 -4.09 -9.23 6.38
C ILE A 195 -5.10 -10.29 5.98
N VAL A 196 -4.68 -11.55 6.10
CA VAL A 196 -5.49 -12.73 5.77
C VAL A 196 -5.50 -13.72 6.93
N ARG A 197 -6.57 -14.51 7.02
CA ARG A 197 -6.75 -15.58 7.99
C ARG A 197 -7.71 -16.62 7.43
N ASP A 198 -7.40 -17.89 7.61
CA ASP A 198 -8.25 -19.02 7.18
C ASP A 198 -8.72 -18.92 5.71
N GLY A 199 -7.80 -18.56 4.80
CA GLY A 199 -8.10 -18.43 3.36
C GLY A 199 -8.98 -17.22 3.01
N LYS A 200 -9.13 -16.25 3.92
CA LYS A 200 -10.00 -15.08 3.76
C LYS A 200 -9.27 -13.77 4.00
N TYR A 201 -9.68 -12.74 3.27
CA TYR A 201 -9.29 -11.35 3.53
C TYR A 201 -9.91 -10.86 4.84
N VAL A 202 -9.08 -10.32 5.73
CA VAL A 202 -9.51 -9.78 7.03
C VAL A 202 -9.50 -8.26 7.02
N GLY A 203 -8.51 -7.64 6.38
CA GLY A 203 -8.41 -6.19 6.30
C GLY A 203 -7.09 -5.70 5.72
N VAL A 204 -6.95 -4.38 5.66
CA VAL A 204 -5.72 -3.68 5.28
C VAL A 204 -5.20 -2.83 6.44
N VAL A 205 -3.89 -2.70 6.56
CA VAL A 205 -3.20 -1.93 7.59
C VAL A 205 -2.22 -0.93 6.98
N ASP A 206 -1.71 -0.03 7.82
CA ASP A 206 -0.63 0.93 7.50
C ASP A 206 -0.98 2.06 6.51
N PHE A 207 -1.87 2.96 6.96
CA PHE A 207 -2.36 4.10 6.17
C PHE A 207 -1.45 5.34 6.23
N ASN A 208 -0.22 5.21 6.74
CA ASN A 208 0.69 6.34 6.96
C ASN A 208 1.41 6.82 5.69
N GLY A 209 1.46 5.98 4.64
CA GLY A 209 2.13 6.25 3.37
C GLY A 209 1.23 6.88 2.30
N TYR A 210 0.00 7.24 2.66
CA TYR A 210 -1.03 7.71 1.72
C TYR A 210 -0.60 8.93 0.89
N ASP A 211 -1.27 9.11 -0.25
CA ASP A 211 -1.26 10.34 -1.05
C ASP A 211 -2.70 10.65 -1.50
N TRP A 212 -2.85 11.76 -2.20
CA TRP A 212 -4.05 12.12 -2.92
C TRP A 212 -3.75 12.01 -4.42
N GLY A 213 -4.68 11.50 -5.24
CA GLY A 213 -4.46 11.44 -6.67
C GLY A 213 -5.43 10.53 -7.40
N ASP A 214 -5.07 10.14 -8.62
CA ASP A 214 -5.87 9.17 -9.38
C ASP A 214 -5.89 7.81 -8.66
N PRO A 215 -7.06 7.29 -8.27
CA PRO A 215 -7.15 6.00 -7.59
C PRO A 215 -6.51 4.85 -8.36
N LEU A 216 -6.37 4.96 -9.69
CA LEU A 216 -5.75 3.91 -10.49
C LEU A 216 -4.24 3.77 -10.27
N HIS A 217 -3.59 4.76 -9.67
CA HIS A 217 -2.16 4.69 -9.33
C HIS A 217 -1.85 3.60 -8.29
N ASP A 218 -2.75 3.33 -7.33
CA ASP A 218 -2.52 2.27 -6.32
C ASP A 218 -2.30 0.89 -6.94
N PHE A 219 -2.79 0.65 -8.16
CA PHE A 219 -2.62 -0.61 -8.86
C PHE A 219 -1.17 -0.87 -9.30
N VAL A 220 -0.27 0.12 -9.32
CA VAL A 220 1.15 -0.13 -9.61
C VAL A 220 1.78 -1.10 -8.60
N LYS A 221 1.22 -1.19 -7.39
CA LYS A 221 1.64 -2.16 -6.37
C LYS A 221 1.40 -3.61 -6.81
N ILE A 222 0.42 -3.86 -7.69
CA ILE A 222 0.23 -5.18 -8.29
C ILE A 222 1.45 -5.54 -9.15
N ALA A 223 1.82 -4.65 -10.08
CA ALA A 223 2.95 -4.86 -10.98
C ALA A 223 4.26 -5.11 -10.21
N LEU A 224 4.50 -4.32 -9.18
CA LEU A 224 5.77 -4.32 -8.46
C LEU A 224 5.86 -5.39 -7.37
N PHE A 225 4.75 -5.74 -6.71
CA PHE A 225 4.82 -6.48 -5.44
C PHE A 225 3.81 -7.63 -5.30
N ALA A 226 2.75 -7.72 -6.10
CA ALA A 226 1.73 -8.77 -5.92
C ALA A 226 1.78 -9.85 -7.00
N ARG A 227 1.93 -9.46 -8.27
CA ARG A 227 1.86 -10.37 -9.43
C ARG A 227 2.90 -11.47 -9.45
N ASP A 228 4.03 -11.25 -8.77
CA ASP A 228 5.12 -12.23 -8.72
C ASP A 228 4.83 -13.33 -7.70
N ILE A 229 4.06 -13.00 -6.65
CA ILE A 229 3.66 -13.93 -5.60
C ILE A 229 2.37 -14.66 -6.00
N SER A 230 1.38 -13.94 -6.51
CA SER A 230 0.07 -14.50 -6.83
C SER A 230 -0.62 -13.77 -7.97
N ILE A 231 -0.63 -14.41 -9.13
CA ILE A 231 -1.46 -13.99 -10.27
C ILE A 231 -2.95 -14.10 -9.93
N PRO A 232 -3.47 -15.17 -9.28
CA PRO A 232 -4.89 -15.25 -8.92
C PRO A 232 -5.36 -14.09 -8.03
N TYR A 233 -4.59 -13.74 -6.98
CA TYR A 233 -4.89 -12.56 -6.15
C TYR A 233 -4.90 -11.28 -6.97
N SER A 234 -3.89 -11.09 -7.83
CA SER A 234 -3.74 -9.88 -8.64
C SER A 234 -4.92 -9.67 -9.59
N ILE A 235 -5.39 -10.73 -10.24
CA ILE A 235 -6.60 -10.70 -11.08
C ILE A 235 -7.83 -10.41 -10.21
N GLY A 236 -7.99 -11.14 -9.11
CA GLY A 236 -9.12 -10.95 -8.18
C GLY A 236 -9.19 -9.52 -7.63
N GLN A 237 -8.06 -8.89 -7.30
CA GLN A 237 -8.01 -7.51 -6.83
C GLN A 237 -8.57 -6.53 -7.85
N ILE A 238 -8.16 -6.67 -9.11
CA ILE A 238 -8.65 -5.79 -10.20
C ILE A 238 -10.14 -6.05 -10.45
N GLU A 239 -10.55 -7.31 -10.58
CA GLU A 239 -11.96 -7.66 -10.84
C GLU A 239 -12.87 -7.26 -9.68
N GLY A 240 -12.42 -7.42 -8.43
CA GLY A 240 -13.15 -7.04 -7.24
C GLY A 240 -13.36 -5.53 -7.14
N TYR A 241 -12.33 -4.75 -7.48
CA TYR A 241 -12.41 -3.30 -7.52
C TYR A 241 -13.44 -2.78 -8.51
N PHE A 242 -13.46 -3.35 -9.71
CA PHE A 242 -14.38 -2.95 -10.78
C PHE A 242 -15.71 -3.70 -10.77
N ASN A 243 -15.95 -4.57 -9.77
CA ASN A 243 -17.09 -5.47 -9.71
C ASN A 243 -17.30 -6.23 -11.05
N GLY A 244 -16.21 -6.78 -11.59
CA GLY A 244 -16.15 -7.54 -12.83
C GLY A 244 -16.19 -6.72 -14.13
N ARG A 245 -16.38 -5.40 -14.07
CA ARG A 245 -16.53 -4.53 -15.26
C ARG A 245 -15.34 -3.58 -15.41
N ILE A 246 -14.21 -4.12 -15.84
CA ILE A 246 -12.95 -3.37 -15.99
C ILE A 246 -13.06 -2.45 -17.22
N PRO A 247 -12.98 -1.12 -17.06
CA PRO A 247 -12.98 -0.18 -18.19
C PRO A 247 -11.73 -0.35 -19.06
N GLU A 248 -11.83 -0.16 -20.37
CA GLU A 248 -10.66 -0.23 -21.27
C GLU A 248 -9.59 0.82 -20.89
N GLU A 249 -10.04 2.02 -20.47
CA GLU A 249 -9.18 3.12 -20.03
C GLU A 249 -8.27 2.71 -18.84
N PHE A 250 -8.73 1.78 -17.98
CA PHE A 250 -7.94 1.30 -16.86
C PHE A 250 -6.58 0.78 -17.31
N TRP A 251 -6.54 -0.08 -18.34
CA TRP A 251 -5.29 -0.69 -18.81
C TRP A 251 -4.32 0.33 -19.38
N LYS A 252 -4.84 1.40 -19.99
CA LYS A 252 -4.01 2.49 -20.50
C LYS A 252 -3.35 3.25 -19.36
N LEU A 253 -4.14 3.71 -18.38
CA LEU A 253 -3.63 4.46 -17.23
C LEU A 253 -2.71 3.60 -16.36
N TYR A 254 -3.10 2.34 -16.12
CA TYR A 254 -2.27 1.36 -15.42
C TYR A 254 -0.91 1.21 -16.09
N ALA A 255 -0.84 1.01 -17.41
CA ALA A 255 0.42 0.89 -18.12
C ALA A 255 1.28 2.17 -18.01
N VAL A 256 0.67 3.35 -18.12
CA VAL A 256 1.40 4.63 -17.96
C VAL A 256 1.98 4.74 -16.54
N TYR A 257 1.19 4.50 -15.50
CA TYR A 257 1.66 4.55 -14.12
C TYR A 257 2.75 3.51 -13.85
N VAL A 258 2.56 2.27 -14.31
CA VAL A 258 3.59 1.22 -14.19
C VAL A 258 4.88 1.64 -14.89
N GLY A 259 4.81 2.21 -16.10
CA GLY A 259 5.97 2.75 -16.81
C GLY A 259 6.69 3.84 -16.01
N MET A 260 5.94 4.78 -15.41
CA MET A 260 6.52 5.80 -14.54
C MET A 260 7.24 5.19 -13.33
N THR A 261 6.69 4.12 -12.76
CA THR A 261 7.30 3.47 -11.59
C THR A 261 8.63 2.79 -11.89
N VAL A 262 8.90 2.37 -13.13
CA VAL A 262 10.18 1.76 -13.52
C VAL A 262 11.34 2.67 -13.11
N PHE A 263 11.26 3.96 -13.42
CA PHE A 263 12.31 4.93 -13.12
C PHE A 263 12.36 5.31 -11.65
N SER A 264 11.20 5.52 -11.01
CA SER A 264 11.16 5.90 -9.61
C SER A 264 11.69 4.78 -8.71
N SER A 265 11.42 3.51 -9.04
CA SER A 265 11.89 2.36 -8.26
C SER A 265 13.41 2.24 -8.27
N VAL A 266 14.07 2.38 -9.43
CA VAL A 266 15.55 2.38 -9.52
C VAL A 266 16.15 3.48 -8.64
N VAL A 267 15.67 4.71 -8.80
CA VAL A 267 16.20 5.87 -8.08
C VAL A 267 15.92 5.78 -6.58
N TRP A 268 14.75 5.28 -6.19
CA TRP A 268 14.40 5.08 -4.80
C TRP A 268 15.30 4.02 -4.14
N SER A 269 15.49 2.86 -4.79
CA SER A 269 16.35 1.80 -4.26
C SER A 269 17.79 2.29 -4.08
N LEU A 270 18.35 3.04 -5.04
CA LEU A 270 19.69 3.63 -4.91
C LEU A 270 19.82 4.63 -3.74
N ARG A 271 18.75 5.34 -3.37
CA ARG A 271 18.80 6.39 -2.35
C ARG A 271 18.43 5.89 -0.96
N ALA A 272 17.43 5.03 -0.86
CA ALA A 272 16.78 4.65 0.39
C ALA A 272 17.11 3.22 0.82
N ALA A 273 17.27 2.29 -0.13
CA ALA A 273 17.53 0.90 0.16
C ALA A 273 18.51 0.25 -0.85
N PRO A 274 19.79 0.66 -0.88
CA PRO A 274 20.74 0.19 -1.90
C PRO A 274 20.91 -1.34 -1.91
N HIS A 275 20.77 -1.97 -0.73
CA HIS A 275 20.81 -3.42 -0.57
C HIS A 275 19.66 -4.17 -1.26
N MET A 276 18.58 -3.47 -1.67
CA MET A 276 17.43 -4.02 -2.38
C MET A 276 17.50 -3.77 -3.90
N LEU A 277 18.60 -3.22 -4.42
CA LEU A 277 18.68 -2.81 -5.83
C LEU A 277 18.53 -4.01 -6.77
N ASP A 278 19.23 -5.11 -6.52
CA ASP A 278 19.21 -6.28 -7.40
C ASP A 278 17.80 -6.90 -7.47
N ASP A 279 17.16 -7.10 -6.32
CA ASP A 279 15.74 -7.48 -6.21
C ASP A 279 14.82 -6.54 -6.98
N THR A 280 15.08 -5.23 -6.92
CA THR A 280 14.30 -4.23 -7.65
C THR A 280 14.47 -4.42 -9.15
N LEU A 281 15.69 -4.61 -9.64
CA LEU A 281 15.98 -4.79 -11.07
C LEU A 281 15.39 -6.10 -11.63
N GLU A 282 15.40 -7.17 -10.84
CA GLU A 282 14.75 -8.43 -11.20
C GLU A 282 13.24 -8.25 -11.36
N ARG A 283 12.57 -7.62 -10.38
CA ARG A 283 11.13 -7.32 -10.47
C ARG A 283 10.80 -6.43 -11.67
N LEU A 284 11.62 -5.41 -11.93
CA LEU A 284 11.41 -4.55 -13.10
C LEU A 284 11.56 -5.32 -14.41
N THR A 285 12.45 -6.31 -14.49
CA THR A 285 12.58 -7.18 -15.67
C THR A 285 11.28 -7.95 -15.95
N ILE A 286 10.62 -8.45 -14.90
CA ILE A 286 9.32 -9.11 -15.00
C ILE A 286 8.24 -8.14 -15.48
N VAL A 287 8.18 -6.93 -14.91
CA VAL A 287 7.24 -5.88 -15.34
C VAL A 287 7.40 -5.55 -16.82
N LEU A 288 8.64 -5.43 -17.31
CA LEU A 288 8.90 -5.18 -18.73
C LEU A 288 8.44 -6.35 -19.61
N ALA A 289 8.68 -7.59 -19.19
CA ALA A 289 8.23 -8.77 -19.92
C ALA A 289 6.69 -8.80 -20.04
N ASP A 290 5.99 -8.42 -18.97
CA ASP A 290 4.53 -8.45 -18.92
C ASP A 290 3.83 -7.56 -19.90
N HIS A 291 4.41 -6.38 -20.07
CA HIS A 291 3.91 -5.38 -20.99
C HIS A 291 4.60 -5.46 -22.36
N LYS A 292 5.45 -6.48 -22.57
CA LYS A 292 6.28 -6.62 -23.78
C LYS A 292 7.03 -5.31 -24.10
N ASN A 293 7.75 -4.78 -23.11
CA ASN A 293 8.38 -3.45 -23.14
C ASN A 293 7.39 -2.31 -23.50
N PHE A 294 6.18 -2.35 -22.93
CA PHE A 294 5.08 -1.41 -23.17
C PHE A 294 4.55 -1.38 -24.61
N GLU A 295 4.75 -2.45 -25.37
CA GLU A 295 3.97 -2.70 -26.60
C GLU A 295 2.53 -3.14 -26.29
N LEU A 296 2.26 -3.63 -25.07
CA LEU A 296 0.94 -4.04 -24.60
C LEU A 296 0.48 -3.19 -23.40
N LEU A 297 -0.73 -2.63 -23.51
CA LEU A 297 -1.38 -1.91 -22.39
C LEU A 297 -1.81 -2.88 -21.30
N LYS A 298 -2.45 -3.97 -21.70
CA LYS A 298 -2.87 -5.05 -20.80
C LYS A 298 -1.73 -6.07 -20.66
N PRO A 299 -1.27 -6.38 -19.43
CA PRO A 299 -0.17 -7.31 -19.23
C PRO A 299 -0.58 -8.74 -19.56
N ILE A 300 0.38 -9.55 -20.03
CA ILE A 300 0.14 -10.92 -20.50
C ILE A 300 -0.35 -11.88 -19.41
N TRP A 301 -0.09 -11.58 -18.13
CA TRP A 301 -0.54 -12.41 -17.00
C TRP A 301 -2.02 -12.27 -16.68
N PHE A 302 -2.69 -11.21 -17.16
CA PHE A 302 -4.13 -11.02 -16.89
C PHE A 302 -4.95 -11.93 -17.81
N GLN A 303 -5.19 -13.15 -17.34
CA GLN A 303 -5.92 -14.23 -18.02
C GLN A 303 -6.90 -14.87 -17.02
N PRO A 304 -7.99 -14.18 -16.63
CA PRO A 304 -8.93 -14.66 -15.61
C PRO A 304 -9.51 -16.04 -15.92
N GLU A 305 -9.69 -16.36 -17.21
CA GLU A 305 -10.17 -17.64 -17.70
C GLU A 305 -9.25 -18.84 -17.40
N LYS A 306 -7.99 -18.58 -17.01
CA LYS A 306 -7.00 -19.62 -16.68
C LYS A 306 -6.87 -19.90 -15.20
N ILE A 307 -7.61 -19.21 -14.34
CA ILE A 307 -7.58 -19.48 -12.90
C ILE A 307 -8.30 -20.80 -12.62
N ASP A 308 -7.62 -21.72 -11.94
CA ASP A 308 -8.27 -22.94 -11.47
C ASP A 308 -9.22 -22.62 -10.31
N MET A 309 -10.51 -22.66 -10.59
CA MET A 309 -11.58 -22.37 -9.64
C MET A 309 -12.13 -23.62 -8.93
N LYS A 310 -11.52 -24.79 -9.18
CA LYS A 310 -11.88 -26.05 -8.54
C LYS A 310 -11.35 -26.11 -7.12
#